data_AF-A0A354X3S5-F1
#
_entry.id   AF-A0A354X3S5-F1
#
_cell.length_a   1.000
_cell.length_b   1.000
_cell.length_c   1.000
_cell.angle_alpha   90.00
_cell.angle_beta   90.00
_cell.angle_gamma   90.00
#
_symmetry.space_group_name_H-M   'P 1'
#
loop_
_entity.id
_entity.type
_entity.pdbx_description
1 polymer ?
#
loop_
_entity_poly.entity_id
_entity_poly.type
_entity_poly.pdbx_seq_one_letter_code
_entity_poly.pdbx_strand_id
1 'polypeptide(L)'
;SAGGSVKFSGKPLFNFNIQDYSDEALNESKTSHTLERGDNTWLHIDYKQMGLGGDDSWSPRVHKEFTLDNPTYSYSFIIEPGRKK
;
A
#
# COMPACT_ATOMS: atom_id res chain seq x y z
N SER A 1 9.68 -1.58 28.03
CA SER A 1 10.60 -2.32 27.14
C SER A 1 11.02 -1.38 26.01
N ALA A 2 12.29 -1.32 25.64
CA ALA A 2 12.68 -0.57 24.44
C ALA A 2 12.10 -1.31 23.22
N GLY A 3 11.15 -0.69 22.52
CA GLY A 3 10.49 -1.30 21.36
C GLY A 3 11.50 -1.69 20.28
N GLY A 4 11.33 -2.86 19.67
CA GLY A 4 12.06 -3.22 18.47
C GLY A 4 11.62 -2.33 17.30
N SER A 5 12.51 -2.12 16.34
CA SER A 5 12.16 -1.48 15.07
C SER A 5 12.51 -2.42 13.92
N VAL A 6 11.86 -2.23 12.77
CA VAL A 6 12.15 -2.92 11.51
C VAL A 6 12.40 -1.86 10.45
N LYS A 7 13.40 -2.08 9.60
CA LYS A 7 13.79 -1.18 8.51
C LYS A 7 13.52 -1.86 7.17
N PHE A 8 12.86 -1.13 6.29
CA PHE A 8 12.64 -1.53 4.90
C PHE A 8 13.48 -0.65 3.97
N SER A 9 14.17 -1.24 2.99
CA SER A 9 14.97 -0.52 2.00
C SER A 9 14.62 -0.98 0.59
N GLY A 10 14.27 -0.06 -0.29
CA GLY A 10 13.85 -0.37 -1.66
C GLY A 10 15.01 -0.63 -2.62
N LYS A 11 14.85 -1.59 -3.54
CA LYS A 11 15.70 -1.82 -4.71
C LYS A 11 14.82 -2.23 -5.92
N PRO A 12 14.14 -1.30 -6.62
CA PRO A 12 14.23 0.18 -6.60
C PRO A 12 13.38 0.84 -5.48
N LEU A 13 13.18 2.17 -5.53
CA LEU A 13 12.24 2.87 -4.66
C LEU A 13 10.84 2.23 -4.74
N PHE A 14 10.13 2.23 -3.61
CA PHE A 14 8.77 1.72 -3.47
C PHE A 14 7.85 2.79 -2.88
N ASN A 15 6.55 2.58 -3.04
CA ASN A 15 5.51 3.25 -2.27
C ASN A 15 5.13 2.39 -1.07
N PHE A 16 4.65 3.01 0.00
CA PHE A 16 4.16 2.28 1.16
C PHE A 16 2.97 3.00 1.79
N ASN A 17 2.12 2.23 2.45
CA ASN A 17 1.11 2.75 3.36
C ASN A 17 1.14 1.93 4.66
N ILE A 18 0.69 2.54 5.76
CA ILE A 18 0.58 1.88 7.06
C ILE A 18 -0.81 2.21 7.62
N GLN A 19 -1.54 1.18 8.02
CA GLN A 19 -2.90 1.30 8.54
C GLN A 19 -3.16 0.33 9.70
N ASP A 20 -4.16 0.65 10.52
CA ASP A 20 -4.61 -0.10 11.71
C ASP A 20 -5.90 -0.93 11.46
N TYR A 21 -6.17 -1.20 10.18
CA TYR A 21 -7.30 -2.01 9.70
C TYR A 21 -6.85 -2.85 8.48
N SER A 22 -7.51 -3.99 8.24
CA SER A 22 -7.18 -4.84 7.10
C SER A 22 -7.84 -4.35 5.81
N ASP A 23 -7.37 -4.83 4.65
CA ASP A 23 -7.99 -4.51 3.36
C ASP A 23 -9.41 -5.10 3.26
N GLU A 24 -9.66 -6.24 3.90
CA GLU A 24 -10.98 -6.83 4.04
C GLU A 24 -11.91 -5.91 4.84
N ALA A 25 -11.48 -5.44 6.02
CA ALA A 25 -12.25 -4.52 6.84
C ALA A 25 -12.54 -3.20 6.10
N LEU A 26 -11.57 -2.67 5.36
CA LEU A 26 -11.76 -1.51 4.50
C LEU A 26 -12.82 -1.79 3.42
N ASN A 27 -12.76 -2.94 2.77
CA ASN A 27 -13.70 -3.29 1.71
C ASN A 27 -15.13 -3.51 2.25
N GLU A 28 -15.28 -4.16 3.40
CA GLU A 28 -16.55 -4.38 4.08
C GLU A 28 -17.21 -3.05 4.52
N SER A 29 -16.39 -2.08 4.95
CA SER A 29 -16.86 -0.74 5.39
C SER A 29 -17.63 0.02 4.32
N LYS A 30 -17.44 -0.29 3.03
CA LYS A 30 -18.19 0.32 1.93
C LYS A 30 -19.69 0.05 2.01
N THR A 31 -20.06 -1.10 2.59
CA THR A 31 -21.47 -1.50 2.76
C THR A 31 -21.95 -1.26 4.18
N SER A 32 -21.13 -1.58 5.20
CA SER A 32 -21.51 -1.42 6.60
C SER A 32 -21.44 0.03 7.11
N HIS A 33 -20.75 0.91 6.37
CA HIS A 33 -20.39 2.27 6.80
C HIS A 33 -19.62 2.33 8.12
N THR A 34 -19.03 1.21 8.54
CA THR A 34 -18.26 1.07 9.77
C THR A 34 -16.93 0.42 9.43
N LEU A 35 -15.84 1.05 9.85
CA LEU A 35 -14.49 0.53 9.65
C LEU A 35 -13.99 -0.12 10.93
N GLU A 36 -13.95 -1.45 10.92
CA GLU A 36 -13.37 -2.23 12.02
C GLU A 36 -11.85 -2.02 12.06
N ARG A 37 -11.36 -1.58 13.22
CA ARG A 37 -9.95 -1.34 13.52
C ARG A 37 -9.48 -2.31 14.60
N GLY A 38 -8.19 -2.57 14.68
CA GLY A 38 -7.69 -3.52 15.67
C GLY A 38 -6.22 -3.32 16.05
N ASP A 39 -5.69 -4.31 16.77
CA ASP A 39 -4.36 -4.26 17.38
C ASP A 39 -3.21 -4.54 16.39
N ASN A 40 -3.55 -4.85 15.13
CA ASN A 40 -2.57 -5.14 14.08
C ASN A 40 -2.20 -3.88 13.31
N THR A 41 -0.92 -3.76 12.95
CA THR A 41 -0.44 -2.79 11.96
C THR A 41 -0.24 -3.50 10.63
N TRP A 42 -0.91 -3.00 9.60
CA TRP A 42 -0.80 -3.46 8.22
C TRP A 42 0.14 -2.52 7.47
N LEU A 43 1.14 -3.09 6.81
CA LEU A 43 2.13 -2.37 6.01
C LEU A 43 2.09 -2.94 4.59
N HIS A 44 1.80 -2.09 3.61
CA HIS A 44 1.93 -2.42 2.20
C HIS A 44 3.23 -1.83 1.64
N ILE A 45 3.92 -2.60 0.82
CA ILE A 45 5.16 -2.20 0.14
C ILE A 45 4.97 -2.49 -1.33
N ASP A 46 4.74 -1.44 -2.10
CA ASP A 46 4.30 -1.55 -3.48
C ASP A 46 5.35 -0.99 -4.42
N TYR A 47 5.71 -1.75 -5.45
CA TYR A 47 6.54 -1.18 -6.52
C TYR A 47 5.81 -0.04 -7.22
N LYS A 48 4.56 -0.29 -7.61
CA LYS A 48 3.67 0.67 -8.26
C LYS A 48 2.21 0.34 -7.93
N GLN A 49 1.38 1.36 -7.95
CA GLN A 49 -0.07 1.28 -7.93
C GLN A 49 -0.58 2.06 -9.15
N MET A 50 -1.69 1.62 -9.76
CA MET A 50 -2.31 2.37 -10.84
C MET A 50 -2.78 3.74 -10.35
N GLY A 51 -2.79 4.72 -11.25
CA GLY A 51 -3.41 6.02 -10.99
C GLY A 51 -4.91 5.89 -10.69
N LEU A 52 -5.48 6.93 -10.08
CA LEU A 52 -6.91 6.94 -9.72
C LEU A 52 -7.81 7.23 -10.92
N GLY A 53 -7.34 8.00 -11.91
CA GLY A 53 -8.18 8.58 -12.96
C GLY A 53 -9.04 9.73 -12.43
N GLY A 54 -10.26 9.86 -12.95
CA GLY A 54 -11.24 10.82 -12.42
C GLY A 54 -11.28 12.17 -13.14
N ASP A 55 -10.92 12.23 -14.43
CA ASP A 55 -11.14 13.42 -15.29
C ASP A 55 -12.59 13.89 -15.24
N ASP A 56 -13.51 12.93 -15.15
CA ASP A 56 -14.86 13.13 -14.70
C ASP A 56 -15.28 11.96 -13.80
N SER A 57 -16.35 12.13 -13.02
CA SER A 57 -16.82 11.11 -12.07
C SER A 57 -17.56 9.92 -12.71
N TRP A 58 -17.58 9.81 -14.05
CA TRP A 58 -18.41 8.87 -14.80
C TRP A 58 -17.63 8.05 -15.84
N SER A 59 -16.43 8.49 -16.21
CA SER A 59 -15.52 7.86 -17.15
C SER A 59 -14.43 7.09 -16.38
N PRO A 60 -14.47 5.75 -16.39
CA PRO A 60 -13.56 4.94 -15.58
C PRO A 60 -12.20 4.77 -16.30
N ARG A 61 -11.48 5.87 -16.54
CA ARG A 61 -10.22 5.83 -17.28
C ARG A 61 -9.10 6.54 -16.54
N VAL A 62 -8.11 5.74 -16.14
CA VAL A 62 -6.78 6.20 -15.76
C VAL A 62 -6.05 6.58 -17.04
N HIS A 63 -5.37 7.72 -17.07
CA HIS A 63 -4.53 8.08 -18.22
C HIS A 63 -3.45 7.03 -18.45
N LYS A 64 -3.10 6.80 -19.72
CA LYS A 64 -2.22 5.70 -20.16
C LYS A 64 -0.82 5.74 -19.52
N GLU A 65 -0.32 6.91 -19.17
CA GLU A 65 0.96 7.07 -18.47
C GLU A 65 0.92 6.61 -16.99
N PHE A 66 -0.28 6.44 -16.42
CA PHE A 66 -0.49 6.00 -15.04
C PHE A 66 -1.10 4.59 -14.93
N THR A 67 -1.17 3.84 -16.04
CA THR A 67 -1.59 2.42 -16.05
C THR A 67 -0.38 1.49 -15.85
N LEU A 68 -0.65 0.25 -15.42
CA LEU A 68 0.36 -0.80 -15.25
C LEU A 68 0.18 -1.89 -16.31
N ASP A 69 0.50 -1.56 -17.57
CA ASP A 69 0.19 -2.41 -18.72
C ASP A 69 1.34 -3.33 -19.18
N ASN A 70 2.47 -3.36 -18.47
CA ASN A 70 3.58 -4.24 -18.86
C ASN A 70 3.23 -5.71 -18.54
N PRO A 71 3.65 -6.66 -19.39
CA PRO A 71 3.37 -8.09 -19.17
C PRO A 71 4.11 -8.67 -17.97
N THR A 72 5.17 -8.01 -17.51
CA THR A 72 5.95 -8.46 -16.36
C THR A 72 6.55 -7.26 -15.64
N TYR A 73 6.49 -7.32 -14.32
CA TYR A 73 7.17 -6.42 -13.41
C TYR A 73 8.08 -7.23 -12.49
N SER A 74 9.24 -6.68 -12.16
CA SER A 74 10.15 -7.23 -11.15
C SER A 74 10.48 -6.13 -10.17
N TYR A 75 10.39 -6.45 -8.87
CA TYR A 75 10.75 -5.53 -7.81
C TYR A 75 11.33 -6.30 -6.63
N SER A 76 12.16 -5.62 -5.85
CA SER A 76 12.74 -6.18 -4.65
C SER A 76 12.87 -5.12 -3.56
N PHE A 77 12.89 -5.59 -2.32
CA PHE A 77 13.17 -4.78 -1.15
C PHE A 77 13.89 -5.63 -0.11
N ILE A 78 14.48 -4.96 0.86
CA ILE A 78 15.23 -5.59 1.95
C ILE A 78 14.53 -5.28 3.26
N ILE A 79 14.42 -6.29 4.12
CA ILE A 79 13.92 -6.18 5.49
C ILE A 79 15.06 -6.45 6.46
N GLU A 80 15.26 -5.56 7.42
CA GLU A 80 16.32 -5.65 8.43
C GLU A 80 15.78 -5.25 9.80
N PRO A 81 16.36 -5.75 10.91
CA PRO A 81 16.16 -5.13 12.22
C PRO A 81 16.54 -3.66 12.16
N GLY A 82 15.68 -2.79 12.69
CA GLY A 82 15.96 -1.38 12.82
C GLY A 82 17.01 -1.14 13.91
N ARG A 83 17.86 -0.13 13.71
CA ARG A 83 18.91 0.21 14.66
C ARG A 83 18.29 0.73 15.95
N LYS A 84 18.77 0.25 17.09
CA LYS A 84 18.53 0.89 18.38
C LYS A 84 19.17 2.29 18.32
N LYS A 85 18.42 3.32 18.72
CA LYS A 85 18.99 4.63 19.00
C LYS A 85 19.91 4.54 20.22
#